data_AF-A0A939TVW2-F1
#
_entry.id   AF-A0A939TVW2-F1
#
_cell.length_a   1.000
_cell.length_b   1.000
_cell.length_c   1.000
_cell.angle_alpha   90.00
_cell.angle_beta   90.00
_cell.angle_gamma   90.00
#
_symmetry.space_group_name_H-M   'P 1'
#
loop_
_entity.id
_entity.type
_entity.pdbx_description
1 polymer ?
#
loop_
_entity_poly.entity_id
_entity_poly.type
_entity_poly.pdbx_seq_one_letter_code
_entity_poly.pdbx_strand_id
1 'polypeptide(L)' 'MKQRYTATSAFVFAGLWVLVALIGMSAQSLPFMVGGGVLAVAFAVLAVVLLARRSKPDTR' A
#
# COMPACT_ATOMS: atom_id res chain seq x y z
N MET A 1 1.10 -0.37 -25.20
CA MET A 1 0.44 0.35 -24.09
C MET A 1 1.19 0.04 -22.79
N LYS A 2 2.01 0.98 -22.28
CA LYS A 2 2.91 0.73 -21.14
C LYS A 2 2.10 0.57 -19.85
N GLN A 3 2.14 -0.65 -19.29
CA GLN A 3 1.59 -1.10 -18.02
C GLN A 3 1.48 0.02 -16.96
N ARG A 4 0.31 0.64 -16.81
CA ARG A 4 -0.03 1.47 -15.64
C ARG A 4 -0.47 0.65 -14.43
N TYR A 5 -0.45 -0.69 -14.53
CA TYR A 5 -1.03 -1.61 -13.55
C TYR A 5 -0.29 -1.69 -12.21
N THR A 6 1.02 -1.45 -12.17
CA THR A 6 1.83 -1.72 -10.96
C THR A 6 1.57 -0.74 -9.81
N ALA A 7 1.29 0.53 -10.10
CA ALA A 7 0.98 1.51 -9.05
C ALA A 7 -0.46 1.33 -8.55
N THR A 8 -1.41 1.11 -9.45
CA THR A 8 -2.82 0.89 -9.10
C THR A 8 -3.00 -0.36 -8.25
N SER A 9 -2.33 -1.47 -8.57
CA SER A 9 -2.41 -2.69 -7.76
C SER A 9 -1.85 -2.47 -6.35
N ALA A 10 -0.77 -1.71 -6.19
CA ALA A 10 -0.20 -1.40 -4.87
C ALA A 10 -1.17 -0.58 -3.99
N PHE A 11 -1.92 0.36 -4.58
CA PHE A 11 -2.98 1.08 -3.86
C PHE A 11 -4.15 0.17 -3.47
N VAL A 12 -4.53 -0.77 -4.35
CA VAL A 12 -5.59 -1.76 -4.06
C VAL A 12 -5.18 -2.66 -2.89
N PHE A 13 -3.94 -3.15 -2.87
CA PHE A 13 -3.41 -3.93 -1.76
C PHE A 13 -3.31 -3.12 -0.46
N ALA A 14 -2.88 -1.86 -0.53
CA ALA A 14 -2.87 -0.97 0.64
C ALA A 14 -4.28 -0.80 1.22
N GLY A 15 -5.29 -0.55 0.36
CA GLY A 15 -6.69 -0.42 0.78
C GLY A 15 -7.26 -1.69 1.42
N LEU A 16 -6.92 -2.87 0.88
CA LEU A 16 -7.30 -4.15 1.49
C LEU A 16 -6.74 -4.32 2.90
N TRP A 17 -5.48 -3.93 3.12
CA TRP A 17 -4.85 -4.00 4.44
C TRP A 17 -5.41 -2.97 5.42
N VAL A 18 -5.84 -1.80 4.96
CA VAL A 18 -6.59 -0.84 5.78
C VAL A 18 -7.91 -1.46 6.25
N LEU A 19 -8.61 -2.20 5.38
CA LEU A 19 -9.83 -2.91 5.76
C LEU A 19 -9.56 -3.96 6.85
N VAL A 20 -8.47 -4.71 6.74
CA VAL A 20 -8.03 -5.67 7.77
C VAL A 20 -7.74 -4.98 9.10
N ALA A 21 -7.10 -3.81 9.08
CA ALA A 21 -6.84 -3.03 10.29
C ALA A 21 -8.15 -2.54 10.96
N LEU A 22 -9.12 -2.10 10.16
CA LEU A 22 -10.46 -1.69 10.63
C LEU A 22 -11.25 -2.86 11.23
N ILE A 23 -11.17 -4.05 10.62
CA ILE A 23 -11.74 -5.28 11.19
C ILE A 23 -11.06 -5.60 12.52
N GLY A 24 -9.73 -5.46 12.60
CA GLY A 24 -8.97 -5.61 13.83
C GLY A 24 -9.44 -4.67 14.95
N MET A 25 -9.75 -3.41 14.61
CA MET A 25 -10.32 -2.43 15.54
C MET A 25 -11.69 -2.87 16.08
N SER A 26 -12.58 -3.31 15.18
CA SER A 26 -13.91 -3.80 15.55
C SER A 26 -13.83 -5.05 16.44
N ALA A 27 -12.86 -5.93 16.18
CA ALA A 27 -12.64 -7.15 16.95
C ALA A 27 -11.78 -6.97 18.21
N GLN A 28 -11.38 -5.74 18.56
CA GLN A 28 -10.44 -5.42 19.67
C GLN A 28 -9.14 -6.24 19.63
N SER A 29 -8.74 -6.69 18.43
CA SER A 29 -7.57 -7.55 18.26
C SER A 29 -6.38 -6.70 17.85
N LEU A 30 -5.58 -6.34 18.86
CA LEU A 30 -4.30 -5.66 18.71
C LEU A 30 -3.42 -6.20 17.56
N PRO A 31 -3.23 -7.53 17.38
CA PRO A 31 -2.39 -8.02 16.30
C PRO A 31 -2.92 -7.71 14.89
N PHE A 32 -4.24 -7.67 14.70
CA PHE A 32 -4.83 -7.33 13.40
C PHE A 32 -4.86 -5.82 13.15
N MET A 33 -5.05 -5.01 14.19
CA MET A 33 -4.91 -3.55 14.10
C MET A 33 -3.49 -3.16 13.69
N VAL A 34 -2.50 -3.66 14.43
CA VAL A 34 -1.09 -3.34 14.20
C VAL A 34 -0.59 -3.98 12.92
N GLY A 35 -0.86 -5.28 12.70
CA GLY A 35 -0.44 -5.99 11.50
C GLY A 35 -1.05 -5.40 10.24
N GLY A 36 -2.35 -5.14 10.23
CA GLY A 36 -3.05 -4.52 9.11
C GLY A 36 -2.55 -3.10 8.82
N GLY A 37 -2.36 -2.29 9.87
CA GLY A 37 -1.82 -0.93 9.74
C GLY A 37 -0.40 -0.91 9.18
N VAL A 38 0.49 -1.75 9.71
CA VAL A 38 1.89 -1.84 9.25
C VAL A 38 1.96 -2.27 7.79
N LEU A 39 1.18 -3.28 7.39
CA LEU A 39 1.13 -3.72 6.00
C LEU A 39 0.53 -2.66 5.07
N ALA A 40 -0.53 -1.97 5.49
CA ALA A 40 -1.11 -0.87 4.73
C ALA A 40 -0.08 0.25 4.45
N VAL A 41 0.68 0.64 5.48
CA VAL A 41 1.75 1.65 5.35
C VAL A 41 2.87 1.15 4.45
N ALA A 42 3.32 -0.11 4.60
CA ALA A 42 4.37 -0.68 3.76
C ALA A 42 3.98 -0.67 2.27
N PHE A 43 2.75 -1.07 1.94
CA PHE A 43 2.25 -1.05 0.56
C PHE A 43 2.05 0.38 0.03
N ALA A 44 1.59 1.32 0.87
CA ALA A 44 1.46 2.72 0.49
C ALA A 44 2.83 3.35 0.19
N VAL A 45 3.83 3.11 1.05
CA VAL A 45 5.21 3.58 0.83
C VAL A 45 5.78 2.94 -0.44
N LEU A 46 5.57 1.65 -0.66
CA LEU A 46 6.01 0.97 -1.89
C LEU A 46 5.37 1.61 -3.14
N ALA A 47 4.06 1.91 -3.10
CA ALA A 47 3.35 2.58 -4.19
C ALA A 47 3.95 3.98 -4.48
N VAL A 48 4.22 4.76 -3.43
CA VAL A 48 4.84 6.10 -3.55
C VAL A 48 6.26 6.00 -4.10
N VAL A 49 7.07 5.04 -3.63
CA VAL A 49 8.44 4.82 -4.11
C VAL A 49 8.44 4.38 -5.57
N LEU A 50 7.54 3.47 -5.97
CA LEU A 50 7.41 3.04 -7.36
C LEU A 50 6.97 4.20 -8.26
N LEU A 51 6.03 5.03 -7.80
CA LEU A 51 5.61 6.22 -8.52
C LEU A 51 6.74 7.24 -8.64
N ALA A 52 7.47 7.51 -7.55
CA ALA A 52 8.60 8.44 -7.53
C ALA A 52 9.77 7.96 -8.41
N ARG A 53 10.07 6.65 -8.42
CA ARG A 53 11.05 6.06 -9.33
C ARG A 53 10.62 6.16 -10.79
N ARG A 54 9.32 6.09 -11.08
CA ARG A 54 8.78 6.27 -12.43
C ARG A 54 8.86 7.71 -12.93
N SER A 55 8.80 8.68 -12.01
CA SER A 55 8.79 10.11 -12.32
C SER A 55 10.17 10.75 -12.36
N LYS A 56 11.25 10.08 -11.94
CA LYS A 56 12.61 10.53 -12.24
C LYS A 56 12.87 10.27 -13.73
N PRO A 57 12.93 11.32 -14.58
CA PRO A 57 13.40 11.13 -15.94
C PRO A 57 14.88 10.77 -15.84
N ASP A 58 15.23 9.65 -16.47
CA ASP A 58 16.62 9.28 -16.74
C ASP A 58 17.27 10.45 -17.47
N THR A 59 17.99 11.28 -16.72
CA THR A 59 18.75 12.43 -17.24
C THR A 59 20.09 11.86 -17.62
N ARG A 60 20.14 11.17 -18.77
CA ARG A 60 21.37 10.67 -19.36
C ARG A 60 21.40 11.01 -20.83
#